data_AF-A0AAE1C0W4-F1
#
_entry.id   AF-A0AAE1C0W4-F1
#
_cell.length_a   1.000
_cell.length_b   1.000
_cell.length_c   1.000
_cell.angle_alpha   90.00
_cell.angle_beta   90.00
_cell.angle_gamma   90.00
#
_symmetry.space_group_name_H-M   'P 1'
#
loop_
_entity.id
_entity.type
_entity.pdbx_description
1 polymer ?
#
loop_
_entity_poly.entity_id
_entity_poly.type
_entity_poly.pdbx_seq_one_letter_code
_entity_poly.pdbx_strand_id
1 'polypeptide(L)'
;MSNTMENAQGVLQEAKNDMMGYYTLLCRMPHMKPECLRVPPPDGWPGSHAEDLREQGWSDEAAEFSRHLPFLAPGLYDAEHAWITWRSTAVAFDQPVNDFYLSRISAADQPKPPYLPPHVIYIGQGYNEAKEYLLLDTELGHIVSYPNHGGDFAPSDLTLDEYEALAPEQKWKAHPTLPLRAFFERESNRLKRLVYMPVPCRRRNPSFHFRAEWPAEEAALLAIEDEFDAEHEADDDYVEDENDEEQDEMDLEELRLSRDEERGPDEAEDEVPNDEMEWLRHDAEHAEYQSAPRLERPEVKPLPEKTKKVYEVYKQSGWPHDHFDAEKCRAELISLQDEWDGVRKAESDAKSKKKKEDYMKRLTPEQLQTIEERKKLVDQQNL
;
A
#
# COMPACT_ATOMS: atom_id res chain seq x y z
N MET A 1 -30.08 16.27 10.77
CA MET A 1 -29.00 16.14 11.77
C MET A 1 -28.85 14.71 12.29
N SER A 2 -29.93 13.94 12.55
CA SER A 2 -29.80 12.51 12.98
C SER A 2 -29.11 11.59 11.96
N ASN A 3 -29.40 11.75 10.66
CA ASN A 3 -28.88 10.86 9.60
C ASN A 3 -27.37 11.03 9.33
N THR A 4 -26.79 12.18 9.66
CA THR A 4 -25.36 12.48 9.44
C THR A 4 -24.47 11.87 10.52
N MET A 5 -24.94 11.86 11.77
CA MET A 5 -24.20 11.26 12.89
C MET A 5 -24.18 9.72 12.82
N GLU A 6 -25.28 9.11 12.39
CA GLU A 6 -25.33 7.66 12.15
C GLU A 6 -24.35 7.24 11.04
N ASN A 7 -24.20 8.07 10.00
CA ASN A 7 -23.23 7.82 8.93
C ASN A 7 -21.78 7.94 9.43
N ALA A 8 -21.45 8.99 10.19
CA ALA A 8 -20.09 9.20 10.70
C ALA A 8 -19.60 8.07 11.61
N GLN A 9 -20.48 7.52 12.46
CA GLN A 9 -20.13 6.38 13.30
C GLN A 9 -19.89 5.10 12.47
N GLY A 10 -20.66 4.92 11.39
CA GLY A 10 -20.45 3.84 10.42
C GLY A 10 -19.07 3.94 9.76
N VAL A 11 -18.74 5.13 9.25
CA VAL A 11 -17.43 5.42 8.63
C VAL A 11 -16.28 5.20 9.62
N LEU A 12 -16.44 5.60 10.89
CA LEU A 12 -15.41 5.38 11.91
C LEU A 12 -15.18 3.88 12.17
N GLN A 13 -16.24 3.09 12.24
CA GLN A 13 -16.11 1.66 12.48
C GLN A 13 -15.48 0.93 11.27
N GLU A 14 -15.85 1.32 10.05
CA GLU A 14 -15.21 0.84 8.82
C GLU A 14 -13.72 1.19 8.82
N ALA A 15 -13.38 2.45 9.08
CA ALA A 15 -12.01 2.93 9.18
C ALA A 15 -11.18 2.12 10.17
N LYS A 16 -11.71 1.90 11.38
CA LYS A 16 -11.06 1.05 12.39
C LYS A 16 -10.78 -0.34 11.87
N ASN A 17 -11.78 -1.01 11.30
CA ASN A 17 -11.67 -2.40 10.89
C ASN A 17 -10.66 -2.58 9.74
N ASP A 18 -10.76 -1.76 8.70
CA ASP A 18 -9.94 -1.91 7.50
C ASP A 18 -8.51 -1.45 7.72
N MET A 19 -8.31 -0.36 8.48
CA MET A 19 -6.97 0.06 8.90
C MET A 19 -6.33 -1.01 9.79
N MET A 20 -7.05 -1.58 10.75
CA MET A 20 -6.51 -2.66 11.60
C MET A 20 -6.11 -3.88 10.78
N GLY A 21 -6.97 -4.34 9.87
CA GLY A 21 -6.68 -5.48 9.00
C GLY A 21 -5.43 -5.24 8.15
N TYR A 22 -5.36 -4.08 7.51
CA TYR A 22 -4.22 -3.70 6.67
C TYR A 22 -2.93 -3.51 7.47
N TYR A 23 -2.98 -2.80 8.59
CA TYR A 23 -1.80 -2.54 9.42
C TYR A 23 -1.26 -3.80 10.09
N THR A 24 -2.13 -4.74 10.44
CA THR A 24 -1.73 -6.07 10.91
C THR A 24 -0.96 -6.81 9.81
N LEU A 25 -1.45 -6.77 8.57
CA LEU A 25 -0.74 -7.35 7.42
C LEU A 25 0.62 -6.66 7.19
N LEU A 26 0.69 -5.34 7.24
CA LEU A 26 1.96 -4.59 7.12
C LEU A 26 2.95 -4.97 8.22
N CYS A 27 2.49 -5.13 9.46
CA CYS A 27 3.34 -5.50 10.59
C CYS A 27 3.90 -6.94 10.50
N ARG A 28 3.31 -7.80 9.66
CA ARG A 28 3.90 -9.10 9.31
C ARG A 28 5.10 -8.95 8.38
N MET A 29 5.24 -7.84 7.66
CA MET A 29 6.32 -7.66 6.68
C MET A 29 7.69 -7.44 7.37
N PRO A 30 8.79 -7.97 6.79
CA PRO A 30 10.15 -7.90 7.35
C PRO A 30 10.71 -6.51 7.66
N HIS A 31 10.14 -5.45 7.10
CA HIS A 31 10.60 -4.08 7.33
C HIS A 31 9.92 -3.41 8.53
N MET A 32 8.82 -3.96 9.01
CA MET A 32 8.02 -3.43 10.12
C MET A 32 8.07 -4.40 11.30
N LYS A 33 7.84 -3.91 12.52
CA LYS A 33 7.74 -4.76 13.70
C LYS A 33 6.30 -4.77 14.21
N PRO A 34 5.84 -5.84 14.87
CA PRO A 34 4.50 -5.88 15.45
C PRO A 34 4.21 -4.73 16.41
N GLU A 35 5.21 -4.23 17.13
CA GLU A 35 5.06 -3.14 18.09
C GLU A 35 4.80 -1.77 17.45
N CYS A 36 4.95 -1.65 16.13
CA CYS A 36 4.62 -0.44 15.39
C CYS A 36 3.10 -0.18 15.38
N LEU A 37 2.26 -1.22 15.40
CA LEU A 37 0.81 -1.04 15.43
C LEU A 37 0.34 -0.58 16.81
N ARG A 38 -0.27 0.59 16.84
CA ARG A 38 -0.87 1.19 18.04
C ARG A 38 -2.39 1.15 17.91
N VAL A 39 -3.04 0.56 18.92
CA VAL A 39 -4.50 0.42 18.99
C VAL A 39 -5.07 1.41 20.02
N PRO A 40 -6.06 2.22 19.65
CA PRO A 40 -6.60 3.25 20.54
C PRO A 40 -7.26 2.64 21.78
N PRO A 41 -7.13 3.29 22.96
CA PRO A 41 -7.96 2.98 24.12
C PRO A 41 -9.47 3.15 23.81
N PRO A 42 -10.37 2.57 24.63
CA PRO A 42 -11.82 2.75 24.45
C PRO A 42 -12.28 4.21 24.41
N ASP A 43 -11.63 5.07 25.20
CA ASP A 43 -11.92 6.51 25.28
C ASP A 43 -11.12 7.35 24.27
N GLY A 44 -10.46 6.68 23.31
CA GLY A 44 -9.56 7.27 22.33
C GLY A 44 -8.18 7.60 22.89
N TRP A 45 -7.28 8.06 22.01
CA TRP A 45 -5.95 8.49 22.40
C TRP A 45 -5.99 9.64 23.43
N PRO A 46 -5.20 9.55 24.53
CA PRO A 46 -5.10 10.63 25.51
C PRO A 46 -4.14 11.71 24.99
N GLY A 47 -4.60 12.94 24.80
CA GLY A 47 -3.74 14.03 24.39
C GLY A 47 -4.49 15.32 24.09
N SER A 48 -3.83 16.46 24.32
CA SER A 48 -4.27 17.85 24.04
C SER A 48 -4.48 18.17 22.56
N HIS A 49 -4.44 17.16 21.68
CA HIS A 49 -4.35 17.32 20.23
C HIS A 49 -5.64 17.82 19.61
N ALA A 50 -6.79 17.74 20.29
CA ALA A 50 -8.00 18.36 19.77
C ALA A 50 -7.78 19.86 19.52
N GLU A 51 -7.04 20.57 20.38
CA GLU A 51 -6.70 21.98 20.16
C GLU A 51 -5.68 22.14 19.03
N ASP A 52 -4.59 21.36 19.01
CA ASP A 52 -3.57 21.40 17.94
C ASP A 52 -4.17 21.09 16.54
N LEU A 53 -5.11 20.15 16.46
CA LEU A 53 -5.79 19.75 15.22
C LEU A 53 -6.79 20.81 14.77
N ARG A 54 -7.49 21.48 15.70
CA ARG A 54 -8.33 22.65 15.38
C ARG A 54 -7.49 23.81 14.86
N GLU A 55 -6.33 24.07 15.44
CA GLU A 55 -5.39 25.09 14.95
C GLU A 55 -4.93 24.78 13.51
N GLN A 56 -4.94 23.50 13.12
CA GLN A 56 -4.67 23.06 11.75
C GLN A 56 -5.87 23.13 10.80
N GLY A 57 -7.05 23.49 11.32
CA GLY A 57 -8.29 23.67 10.58
C GLY A 57 -9.24 22.47 10.58
N TRP A 58 -8.99 21.44 11.40
CA TRP A 58 -9.90 20.30 11.52
C TRP A 58 -11.14 20.66 12.35
N SER A 59 -12.27 20.01 12.07
CA SER A 59 -13.47 20.15 12.90
C SER A 59 -13.35 19.36 14.21
N ASP A 60 -14.22 19.66 15.18
CA ASP A 60 -14.30 18.89 16.43
C ASP A 60 -14.61 17.41 16.18
N GLU A 61 -15.48 17.14 15.20
CA GLU A 61 -15.86 15.78 14.80
C GLU A 61 -14.69 15.04 14.17
N ALA A 62 -13.91 15.69 13.29
CA ALA A 62 -12.74 15.09 12.67
C ALA A 62 -11.60 14.84 13.68
N ALA A 63 -11.40 15.79 14.60
CA ALA A 63 -10.48 15.62 15.72
C ALA A 63 -10.88 14.43 16.59
N GLU A 64 -12.15 14.34 17.00
CA GLU A 64 -12.65 13.19 17.77
C GLU A 64 -12.54 11.87 16.98
N PHE A 65 -12.89 11.87 15.69
CA PHE A 65 -12.75 10.71 14.80
C PHE A 65 -11.32 10.16 14.81
N SER A 66 -10.32 11.04 14.65
CA SER A 66 -8.90 10.66 14.61
C SER A 66 -8.39 10.03 15.90
N ARG A 67 -8.93 10.41 17.06
CA ARG A 67 -8.56 9.84 18.37
C ARG A 67 -8.89 8.36 18.50
N HIS A 68 -9.78 7.88 17.65
CA HIS A 68 -10.27 6.51 17.64
C HIS A 68 -9.67 5.67 16.51
N LEU A 69 -8.75 6.21 15.71
CA LEU A 69 -8.10 5.43 14.65
C LEU A 69 -6.85 4.71 15.17
N PRO A 70 -6.61 3.46 14.72
CA PRO A 70 -5.30 2.86 14.86
C PRO A 70 -4.28 3.60 14.00
N PHE A 71 -3.02 3.52 14.37
CA PHE A 71 -1.94 4.05 13.54
C PHE A 71 -0.67 3.21 13.70
N LEU A 72 0.28 3.44 12.80
CA LEU A 72 1.60 2.85 12.87
C LEU A 72 2.58 3.87 13.43
N ALA A 73 3.12 3.62 14.62
CA ALA A 73 4.17 4.42 15.21
C ALA A 73 5.52 4.07 14.57
N PRO A 74 6.32 5.07 14.15
CA PRO A 74 7.72 4.80 13.86
C PRO A 74 8.40 4.22 15.11
N GLY A 75 9.32 3.28 14.91
CA GLY A 75 10.11 2.75 16.01
C GLY A 75 10.88 3.89 16.70
N LEU A 76 11.22 3.71 17.98
CA LEU A 76 11.98 4.68 18.82
C LEU A 76 13.35 5.12 18.23
N TYR A 77 13.77 4.58 17.09
CA TYR A 77 15.00 4.89 16.40
C TYR A 77 14.70 5.48 15.01
N ASP A 78 15.26 6.66 14.74
CA ASP A 78 15.08 7.57 13.58
C ASP A 78 15.17 6.96 12.15
N ALA A 79 15.39 5.66 12.00
CA ALA A 79 15.50 4.96 10.72
C ALA A 79 14.23 4.19 10.31
N GLU A 80 13.29 3.96 11.24
CA GLU A 80 12.11 3.12 11.01
C GLU A 80 10.86 3.98 10.80
N HIS A 81 10.78 4.67 9.67
CA HIS A 81 9.50 5.27 9.24
C HIS A 81 8.46 4.15 9.08
N ALA A 82 7.26 4.35 9.63
CA ALA A 82 6.16 3.42 9.48
C ALA A 82 5.49 3.62 8.12
N TRP A 83 5.89 2.88 7.09
CA TRP A 83 5.35 3.05 5.74
C TRP A 83 3.98 2.38 5.61
N ILE A 84 2.96 3.17 5.25
CA ILE A 84 1.63 2.67 4.92
C ILE A 84 1.63 2.16 3.48
N THR A 85 2.23 2.90 2.56
CA THR A 85 2.44 2.47 1.17
C THR A 85 3.89 2.70 0.80
N TRP A 86 4.33 2.27 -0.38
CA TRP A 86 5.66 2.65 -0.87
C TRP A 86 5.79 4.18 -1.12
N ARG A 87 4.68 4.93 -1.10
CA ARG A 87 4.61 6.38 -1.30
C ARG A 87 4.26 7.18 -0.06
N SER A 88 3.83 6.55 1.04
CA SER A 88 3.32 7.28 2.21
C SER A 88 3.74 6.64 3.52
N THR A 89 4.09 7.47 4.50
CA THR A 89 4.35 7.06 5.88
C THR A 89 3.17 7.40 6.78
N ALA A 90 2.93 6.63 7.83
CA ALA A 90 1.84 6.84 8.76
C ALA A 90 1.99 8.13 9.55
N VAL A 91 0.84 8.75 9.81
CA VAL A 91 0.70 9.83 10.79
C VAL A 91 0.41 9.19 12.14
N ALA A 92 1.17 9.58 13.17
CA ALA A 92 0.95 9.13 14.54
C ALA A 92 -0.04 10.07 15.25
N PHE A 93 -1.10 9.51 15.83
CA PHE A 93 -2.15 10.27 16.52
C PHE A 93 -1.93 10.41 18.04
N ASP A 94 -0.96 9.69 18.61
CA ASP A 94 -0.66 9.68 20.05
C ASP A 94 0.42 10.68 20.48
N GLN A 95 1.04 11.37 19.52
CA GLN A 95 2.03 12.39 19.82
C GLN A 95 1.42 13.77 19.57
N PRO A 96 1.85 14.82 20.33
CA PRO A 96 1.65 16.20 19.88
C PRO A 96 2.02 16.25 18.43
N VAL A 97 1.20 16.94 17.62
CA VAL A 97 1.49 17.11 16.20
C VAL A 97 2.79 17.88 16.16
N ASN A 98 3.87 17.11 16.17
CA ASN A 98 5.14 17.62 16.57
C ASN A 98 5.51 18.53 15.43
N ASP A 99 6.09 19.68 15.75
CA ASP A 99 6.77 20.49 14.76
C ASP A 99 7.65 19.60 13.86
N PHE A 100 8.14 18.44 14.29
CA PHE A 100 8.82 17.52 13.37
C PHE A 100 8.02 17.09 12.10
N TYR A 101 6.70 16.89 12.17
CA TYR A 101 5.86 16.44 11.06
C TYR A 101 5.28 17.59 10.22
N LEU A 102 5.03 18.74 10.83
CA LEU A 102 4.49 19.94 10.19
C LEU A 102 5.49 21.11 10.06
N SER A 103 6.55 21.17 10.86
CA SER A 103 7.59 22.21 10.79
C SER A 103 8.69 21.95 9.78
N ARG A 104 8.87 20.71 9.28
CA ARG A 104 9.55 20.54 7.97
C ARG A 104 8.74 21.12 6.81
N ILE A 105 7.43 21.32 7.01
CA ILE A 105 6.56 22.08 6.10
C ILE A 105 6.66 23.59 6.40
N SER A 106 7.07 23.98 7.61
CA SER A 106 7.29 25.36 8.05
C SER A 106 8.76 25.80 7.91
N ALA A 107 9.17 26.20 6.71
CA ALA A 107 10.05 27.38 6.59
C ALA A 107 10.07 28.02 5.19
N ALA A 108 9.81 27.31 4.09
CA ALA A 108 9.86 27.96 2.76
C ALA A 108 9.10 27.26 1.61
N ASP A 109 9.16 25.93 1.45
CA ASP A 109 9.00 25.37 0.08
C ASP A 109 8.04 24.17 -0.11
N GLN A 110 7.23 23.77 0.89
CA GLN A 110 6.25 22.69 0.69
C GLN A 110 4.83 23.21 0.94
N PRO A 111 4.00 23.37 -0.11
CA PRO A 111 2.62 23.80 0.07
C PRO A 111 1.85 22.72 0.81
N LYS A 112 1.35 23.02 2.03
CA LYS A 112 0.15 22.36 2.53
C LYS A 112 -0.91 22.49 1.41
N PRO A 113 -1.69 21.45 1.09
CA PRO A 113 -2.81 21.59 0.17
C PRO A 113 -3.58 22.86 0.57
N PRO A 114 -3.70 23.87 -0.31
CA PRO A 114 -3.99 25.23 0.12
C PRO A 114 -5.36 25.35 0.79
N TYR A 115 -6.25 24.39 0.56
CA TYR A 115 -7.54 24.26 1.22
C TYR A 115 -7.94 22.78 1.36
N LEU A 116 -8.02 22.29 2.60
CA LEU A 116 -8.73 21.06 2.94
C LEU A 116 -9.97 21.41 3.76
N PRO A 117 -11.14 20.80 3.49
CA PRO A 117 -12.29 20.94 4.35
C PRO A 117 -12.00 20.43 5.78
N PRO A 118 -12.65 20.99 6.82
CA PRO A 118 -12.41 20.60 8.21
C PRO A 118 -12.66 19.12 8.54
N HIS A 119 -13.45 18.40 7.74
CA HIS A 119 -13.70 16.96 7.90
C HIS A 119 -12.65 16.05 7.23
N VAL A 120 -11.66 16.62 6.52
CA VAL A 120 -10.62 15.84 5.83
C VAL A 120 -9.34 15.81 6.68
N ILE A 121 -8.91 14.61 7.06
CA ILE A 121 -7.74 14.39 7.90
C ILE A 121 -6.59 13.72 7.13
N TYR A 122 -5.36 13.87 7.61
CA TYR A 122 -4.21 13.15 7.06
C TYR A 122 -4.03 11.83 7.80
N ILE A 123 -4.01 10.72 7.07
CA ILE A 123 -3.67 9.40 7.63
C ILE A 123 -2.29 8.92 7.14
N GLY A 124 -1.77 9.52 6.07
CA GLY A 124 -0.44 9.25 5.55
C GLY A 124 0.23 10.49 4.97
N GLN A 125 1.54 10.58 5.11
CA GLN A 125 2.36 11.69 4.66
C GLN A 125 3.34 11.25 3.57
N GLY A 126 3.46 12.08 2.54
CA GLY A 126 4.50 11.94 1.53
C GLY A 126 5.86 12.42 2.07
N TYR A 127 6.90 11.60 1.94
CA TYR A 127 8.28 11.95 2.32
C TYR A 127 9.19 12.06 1.08
N ASN A 128 9.76 13.22 0.78
CA ASN A 128 10.53 13.54 -0.45
C ASN A 128 9.65 13.76 -1.70
N GLU A 129 10.32 13.97 -2.84
CA GLU A 129 9.77 14.38 -4.14
C GLU A 129 8.64 13.44 -4.63
N ALA A 130 8.88 12.15 -4.82
CA ALA A 130 7.93 11.26 -5.50
C ALA A 130 6.78 10.68 -4.63
N LYS A 131 6.28 11.38 -3.61
CA LYS A 131 5.42 10.79 -2.57
C LYS A 131 4.05 11.47 -2.42
N GLU A 132 3.08 10.76 -1.84
CA GLU A 132 1.67 11.19 -1.75
C GLU A 132 1.20 11.29 -0.29
N TYR A 133 0.37 12.29 -0.01
CA TYR A 133 -0.47 12.35 1.18
C TYR A 133 -1.68 11.43 0.98
N LEU A 134 -2.08 10.76 2.05
CA LEU A 134 -3.33 10.01 2.11
C LEU A 134 -4.31 10.84 2.94
N LEU A 135 -5.28 11.42 2.26
CA LEU A 135 -6.32 12.25 2.87
C LEU A 135 -7.56 11.39 3.09
N LEU A 136 -8.09 11.36 4.30
CA LEU A 136 -9.32 10.65 4.64
C LEU A 136 -10.45 11.66 4.84
N ASP A 137 -11.47 11.56 3.99
CA ASP A 137 -12.76 12.23 4.20
C ASP A 137 -13.55 11.48 5.27
N THR A 138 -13.67 12.07 6.46
CA THR A 138 -14.34 11.43 7.61
C THR A 138 -15.87 11.42 7.50
N GLU A 139 -16.46 12.19 6.59
CA GLU A 139 -17.90 12.18 6.35
C GLU A 139 -18.31 11.11 5.33
N LEU A 140 -17.47 10.90 4.30
CA LEU A 140 -17.77 9.99 3.20
C LEU A 140 -17.05 8.64 3.30
N GLY A 141 -16.02 8.51 4.14
CA GLY A 141 -15.22 7.29 4.22
C GLY A 141 -14.43 7.03 2.94
N HIS A 142 -13.84 8.08 2.35
CA HIS A 142 -13.04 7.97 1.13
C HIS A 142 -11.59 8.41 1.39
N ILE A 143 -10.66 7.71 0.76
CA ILE A 143 -9.23 8.05 0.78
C ILE A 143 -8.84 8.66 -0.56
N VAL A 144 -8.19 9.82 -0.50
CA VAL A 144 -7.62 10.53 -1.64
C VAL A 144 -6.10 10.45 -1.60
N SER A 145 -5.49 9.96 -2.68
CA SER A 145 -4.05 9.96 -2.88
C SER A 145 -3.62 11.31 -3.48
N TYR A 146 -3.14 12.23 -2.64
CA TYR A 146 -2.79 13.61 -3.04
C TYR A 146 -1.27 13.79 -3.18
N PRO A 147 -0.71 14.15 -4.34
CA PRO A 147 0.74 14.24 -4.54
C PRO A 147 1.39 15.36 -3.71
N ASN A 148 2.59 15.11 -3.16
CA ASN A 148 3.32 16.06 -2.29
C ASN A 148 3.92 17.27 -3.04
N HIS A 149 3.93 17.26 -4.36
CA HIS A 149 4.50 18.33 -5.19
C HIS A 149 3.58 19.55 -5.34
N GLY A 150 3.07 20.07 -4.22
CA GLY A 150 2.52 21.43 -4.17
C GLY A 150 1.36 21.76 -5.11
N GLY A 151 0.64 20.76 -5.62
CA GLY A 151 -0.42 20.98 -6.60
C GLY A 151 0.03 21.16 -8.05
N ASP A 152 1.33 21.04 -8.37
CA ASP A 152 1.84 21.26 -9.75
C ASP A 152 1.62 20.06 -10.69
N PHE A 153 1.16 18.92 -10.17
CA PHE A 153 0.77 17.77 -10.99
C PHE A 153 -0.75 17.66 -11.02
N ALA A 154 -1.33 18.06 -12.15
CA ALA A 154 -2.68 17.73 -12.48
C ALA A 154 -2.86 16.18 -12.46
N PRO A 155 -4.03 15.69 -12.01
CA PRO A 155 -4.45 14.31 -12.21
C PRO A 155 -4.25 13.86 -13.66
N SER A 156 -4.05 12.57 -13.90
CA SER A 156 -3.76 12.05 -15.25
C SER A 156 -4.86 12.31 -16.29
N ASP A 157 -6.08 12.58 -15.82
CA ASP A 157 -7.28 12.89 -16.59
C ASP A 157 -7.48 14.39 -16.85
N LEU A 158 -6.65 15.26 -16.26
CA LEU A 158 -6.73 16.71 -16.44
C LEU A 158 -5.41 17.28 -16.96
N THR A 159 -5.51 18.31 -17.80
CA THR A 159 -4.37 19.17 -18.12
C THR A 159 -4.05 20.10 -16.95
N LEU A 160 -2.83 20.66 -16.91
CA LEU A 160 -2.43 21.62 -15.88
C LEU A 160 -3.36 22.85 -15.86
N ASP A 161 -3.75 23.35 -17.04
CA ASP A 161 -4.64 24.51 -17.15
C ASP A 161 -6.06 24.20 -16.64
N GLU A 162 -6.58 23.00 -16.95
CA GLU A 162 -7.89 22.55 -16.42
C GLU A 162 -7.86 22.41 -14.91
N TYR A 163 -6.79 21.84 -14.36
CA TYR A 163 -6.62 21.68 -12.92
C TYR A 163 -6.47 23.04 -12.21
N GLU A 164 -5.70 23.97 -12.79
CA GLU A 164 -5.54 25.32 -12.24
C GLU A 164 -6.83 26.16 -12.33
N ALA A 165 -7.70 25.86 -13.29
CA ALA A 165 -9.02 26.49 -13.39
C ALA A 165 -10.03 25.98 -12.34
N LEU A 166 -9.76 24.87 -11.65
CA LEU A 166 -10.62 24.38 -10.57
C LEU A 166 -10.60 25.33 -9.36
N ALA A 167 -11.76 25.46 -8.71
CA ALA A 167 -11.84 26.12 -7.42
C ALA A 167 -10.92 25.42 -6.39
N PRO A 168 -10.26 26.15 -5.48
CA PRO A 168 -9.33 25.56 -4.50
C PRO A 168 -9.90 24.36 -3.73
N GLU A 169 -11.18 24.41 -3.39
CA GLU A 169 -11.90 23.37 -2.64
C GLU A 169 -12.18 22.10 -3.46
N GLN A 170 -12.07 22.18 -4.78
CA GLN A 170 -12.25 21.05 -5.70
C GLN A 170 -10.92 20.41 -6.13
N LYS A 171 -9.80 21.14 -6.00
CA LYS A 171 -8.49 20.65 -6.43
C LYS A 171 -8.10 19.32 -5.77
N TRP A 172 -8.37 19.14 -4.48
CA TRP A 172 -8.08 17.86 -3.81
C TRP A 172 -8.99 16.71 -4.30
N LYS A 173 -10.25 16.99 -4.63
CA LYS A 173 -11.23 16.00 -5.11
C LYS A 173 -10.95 15.52 -6.53
N ALA A 174 -10.17 16.26 -7.30
CA ALA A 174 -9.77 15.88 -8.65
C ALA A 174 -8.76 14.71 -8.64
N HIS A 175 -8.13 14.42 -7.51
CA HIS A 175 -7.16 13.33 -7.40
C HIS A 175 -7.82 11.96 -7.21
N PRO A 176 -7.11 10.86 -7.51
CA PRO A 176 -7.62 9.50 -7.34
C PRO A 176 -8.21 9.29 -5.95
N THR A 177 -9.49 8.94 -5.93
CA THR A 177 -10.29 8.76 -4.72
C THR A 177 -10.87 7.35 -4.70
N LEU A 178 -10.77 6.66 -3.57
CA LEU A 178 -11.35 5.34 -3.37
C LEU A 178 -12.14 5.29 -2.05
N PRO A 179 -13.22 4.50 -1.98
CA PRO A 179 -13.80 4.10 -0.71
C PRO A 179 -12.73 3.48 0.20
N LEU A 180 -12.84 3.72 1.51
CA LEU A 180 -11.84 3.32 2.51
C LEU A 180 -11.51 1.83 2.42
N ARG A 181 -12.55 0.98 2.42
CA ARG A 181 -12.40 -0.46 2.25
C ARG A 181 -11.67 -0.83 0.96
N ALA A 182 -12.11 -0.28 -0.17
CA ALA A 182 -11.52 -0.56 -1.48
C ALA A 182 -10.05 -0.15 -1.56
N PHE A 183 -9.67 0.96 -0.91
CA PHE A 183 -8.28 1.38 -0.80
C PHE A 183 -7.44 0.35 -0.05
N PHE A 184 -7.85 -0.03 1.17
CA PHE A 184 -7.08 -0.97 1.98
C PHE A 184 -7.08 -2.40 1.44
N GLU A 185 -8.17 -2.86 0.80
CA GLU A 185 -8.19 -4.13 0.07
C GLU A 185 -7.19 -4.12 -1.09
N ARG A 186 -7.16 -3.04 -1.89
CA ARG A 186 -6.18 -2.89 -2.97
C ARG A 186 -4.74 -2.90 -2.45
N GLU A 187 -4.44 -2.13 -1.41
CA GLU A 187 -3.08 -2.10 -0.85
C GLU A 187 -2.71 -3.44 -0.19
N SER A 188 -3.66 -4.12 0.45
CA SER A 188 -3.46 -5.48 0.98
C SER A 188 -3.12 -6.47 -0.13
N ASN A 189 -3.84 -6.42 -1.25
CA ASN A 189 -3.61 -7.29 -2.39
C ASN A 189 -2.26 -7.03 -3.05
N ARG A 190 -1.83 -5.75 -3.12
CA ARG A 190 -0.48 -5.39 -3.59
C ARG A 190 0.61 -6.04 -2.73
N LEU A 191 0.45 -6.05 -1.40
CA LEU A 191 1.41 -6.69 -0.49
C LEU A 191 1.37 -8.22 -0.62
N LYS A 192 0.17 -8.82 -0.56
CA LYS A 192 -0.01 -10.28 -0.68
C LYS A 192 0.60 -10.83 -1.97
N ARG A 193 0.42 -10.12 -3.08
CA ARG A 193 0.94 -10.50 -4.41
C ARG A 193 2.35 -10.00 -4.70
N LEU A 194 2.98 -9.35 -3.73
CA LEU A 194 4.33 -8.78 -3.85
C LEU A 194 4.49 -7.86 -5.06
N VAL A 195 3.45 -7.09 -5.40
CA VAL A 195 3.51 -6.04 -6.44
C VAL A 195 4.67 -5.10 -6.14
N TYR A 196 4.82 -4.76 -4.86
CA TYR A 196 6.03 -4.18 -4.32
C TYR A 196 6.47 -4.97 -3.07
N MET A 197 7.78 -4.99 -2.85
CA MET A 197 8.45 -5.71 -1.77
C MET A 197 9.31 -4.73 -0.97
N PRO A 198 8.90 -4.35 0.25
CA PRO A 198 9.75 -3.57 1.14
C PRO A 198 10.93 -4.42 1.62
N VAL A 199 12.12 -3.85 1.65
CA VAL A 199 13.35 -4.49 2.08
C VAL A 199 13.93 -3.68 3.25
N PRO A 200 14.11 -4.29 4.44
CA PRO A 200 14.69 -3.60 5.59
C PRO A 200 16.09 -3.10 5.29
N CYS A 201 16.43 -1.92 5.80
CA CYS A 201 17.74 -1.32 5.64
C CYS A 201 18.30 -0.91 7.01
N ARG A 202 19.52 -1.35 7.35
CA ARG A 202 20.14 -1.08 8.67
C ARG A 202 20.46 0.39 8.94
N ARG A 203 20.74 1.15 7.87
CA ARG A 203 21.31 2.51 7.94
C ARG A 203 20.45 3.57 7.27
N ARG A 204 19.32 3.17 6.67
CA ARG A 204 18.49 4.01 5.80
C ARG A 204 17.04 3.57 5.92
N ASN A 205 16.15 4.38 5.36
CA ASN A 205 14.78 3.98 5.08
C ASN A 205 14.73 2.66 4.29
N PRO A 206 13.67 1.86 4.45
CA PRO A 206 13.49 0.66 3.65
C PRO A 206 13.55 0.99 2.16
N SER A 207 14.14 0.08 1.39
CA SER A 207 14.09 0.11 -0.07
C SER A 207 12.87 -0.66 -0.55
N PHE A 208 12.30 -0.26 -1.67
CA PHE A 208 11.15 -0.95 -2.27
C PHE A 208 11.57 -1.52 -3.63
N HIS A 209 11.27 -2.79 -3.84
CA HIS A 209 11.46 -3.47 -5.13
C HIS A 209 10.09 -3.71 -5.75
N PHE A 210 9.97 -3.52 -7.07
CA PHE A 210 8.68 -3.58 -7.76
C PHE A 210 8.66 -4.68 -8.80
N ARG A 211 7.58 -5.48 -8.83
CA ARG A 211 7.28 -6.43 -9.91
C ARG A 211 6.60 -5.77 -11.11
N ALA A 212 5.90 -4.66 -10.86
CA ALA A 212 5.26 -3.84 -11.88
C ALA A 212 5.87 -2.44 -11.88
N GLU A 213 6.32 -1.98 -13.03
CA GLU A 213 6.76 -0.59 -13.22
C GLU A 213 5.59 0.29 -13.67
N TRP A 214 4.60 -0.31 -14.34
CA TRP A 214 3.49 0.40 -14.97
C TRP A 214 2.14 0.00 -14.37
N PRO A 215 1.15 0.92 -14.33
CA PRO A 215 -0.19 0.61 -13.82
C PRO A 215 -0.87 -0.58 -14.50
N ALA A 216 -0.62 -0.80 -15.80
CA ALA A 216 -1.17 -1.94 -16.53
C ALA A 216 -0.55 -3.28 -16.09
N GLU A 217 0.77 -3.30 -15.82
CA GLU A 217 1.45 -4.49 -15.28
C GLU A 217 0.96 -4.78 -13.87
N GLU A 218 0.74 -3.74 -13.06
CA GLU A 218 0.16 -3.87 -11.73
C GLU A 218 -1.27 -4.45 -11.80
N ALA A 219 -2.13 -3.89 -12.65
CA ALA A 219 -3.49 -4.40 -12.85
C ALA A 219 -3.49 -5.86 -13.29
N ALA A 220 -2.57 -6.25 -14.17
CA ALA A 220 -2.40 -7.64 -14.59
C ALA A 220 -1.99 -8.54 -13.42
N LEU A 221 -1.05 -8.11 -12.58
CA LEU A 221 -0.65 -8.86 -11.37
C LEU A 221 -1.79 -8.97 -10.37
N LEU A 222 -2.64 -7.95 -10.25
CA LEU A 222 -3.81 -7.95 -9.35
C LEU A 222 -5.01 -8.74 -9.90
N ALA A 223 -5.07 -9.00 -11.21
CA ALA A 223 -6.15 -9.75 -11.84
C ALA A 223 -5.95 -11.28 -11.82
N ILE A 224 -4.74 -11.78 -11.59
CA ILE A 224 -4.47 -13.23 -11.56
C ILE A 224 -5.07 -13.83 -10.29
N GLU A 225 -6.28 -14.39 -10.33
CA GLU A 225 -6.93 -15.00 -9.15
C GLU A 225 -6.17 -16.25 -8.66
N ASP A 226 -5.59 -17.04 -9.58
CA ASP A 226 -5.24 -18.45 -9.33
C ASP A 226 -3.78 -18.77 -8.96
N GLU A 227 -2.83 -17.81 -9.00
CA GLU A 227 -1.41 -18.14 -8.74
C GLU A 227 -1.15 -18.54 -7.27
N PHE A 228 -2.12 -18.32 -6.39
CA PHE A 228 -2.00 -18.61 -4.96
C PHE A 228 -2.61 -19.95 -4.53
N ASP A 229 -3.62 -20.42 -5.27
CA ASP A 229 -4.36 -21.62 -4.92
C ASP A 229 -3.86 -22.86 -5.68
N ALA A 230 -3.25 -22.68 -6.86
CA ALA A 230 -2.88 -23.79 -7.74
C ALA A 230 -1.63 -24.60 -7.34
N GLU A 231 -0.73 -24.06 -6.50
CA GLU A 231 0.52 -24.75 -6.11
C GLU A 231 0.36 -25.70 -4.91
N HIS A 232 -0.85 -25.87 -4.36
CA HIS A 232 -1.11 -26.81 -3.26
C HIS A 232 -2.03 -27.99 -3.61
N GLU A 233 -2.61 -28.02 -4.82
CA GLU A 233 -3.49 -29.13 -5.23
C GLU A 233 -2.73 -30.28 -5.95
N ALA A 234 -1.41 -30.19 -6.12
CA ALA A 234 -0.66 -31.16 -6.94
C ALA A 234 0.13 -32.23 -6.15
N ASP A 235 0.19 -32.15 -4.82
CA ASP A 235 0.91 -33.11 -3.95
C ASP A 235 -0.05 -33.84 -2.99
N ASP A 236 -1.36 -33.90 -3.29
CA ASP A 236 -2.17 -35.01 -2.78
C ASP A 236 -1.83 -36.21 -3.67
N ASP A 237 -0.77 -36.90 -3.24
CA ASP A 237 -0.52 -38.30 -3.58
C ASP A 237 -1.83 -39.05 -3.38
N TYR A 238 -2.61 -39.17 -4.46
CA TYR A 238 -3.61 -40.20 -4.67
C TYR A 238 -2.88 -41.53 -4.50
N VAL A 239 -2.71 -41.95 -3.27
CA VAL A 239 -2.48 -43.35 -2.94
C VAL A 239 -3.76 -44.01 -3.42
N GLU A 240 -3.70 -44.64 -4.60
CA GLU A 240 -4.69 -45.64 -5.02
C GLU A 240 -4.69 -46.71 -3.92
N ASP A 241 -5.49 -46.50 -2.88
CA ASP A 241 -5.81 -47.54 -1.92
C ASP A 241 -6.80 -48.47 -2.64
N GLU A 242 -6.24 -49.35 -3.46
CA GLU A 242 -6.93 -50.51 -4.03
C GLU A 242 -7.23 -51.52 -2.90
N ASN A 243 -7.96 -51.10 -1.87
CA ASN A 243 -8.54 -52.01 -0.88
C ASN A 243 -9.53 -51.25 0.03
N ASP A 244 -10.80 -51.24 -0.35
CA ASP A 244 -11.90 -51.51 0.59
C ASP A 244 -13.20 -51.66 -0.21
N GLU A 245 -13.34 -52.86 -0.76
CA GLU A 245 -14.66 -53.46 -0.93
C GLU A 245 -15.23 -53.73 0.47
N GLU A 246 -16.13 -52.88 0.95
CA GLU A 246 -17.28 -53.24 1.81
C GLU A 246 -18.05 -51.96 2.16
N GLN A 247 -19.15 -51.71 1.45
CA GLN A 247 -20.51 -51.83 2.00
C GLN A 247 -20.80 -50.85 3.14
N ASP A 248 -21.48 -49.76 2.82
CA ASP A 248 -22.61 -49.28 3.61
C ASP A 248 -23.60 -48.59 2.67
N GLU A 249 -24.62 -49.34 2.26
CA GLU A 249 -25.83 -48.81 1.63
C GLU A 249 -26.55 -47.91 2.64
N MET A 250 -26.29 -46.60 2.62
CA MET A 250 -27.15 -45.65 3.31
C MET A 250 -28.47 -45.49 2.55
N ASP A 251 -29.54 -45.92 3.22
CA ASP A 251 -30.91 -45.94 2.75
C ASP A 251 -31.43 -44.50 2.47
N LEU A 252 -31.54 -44.17 1.19
CA LEU A 252 -31.86 -42.82 0.68
C LEU A 252 -33.36 -42.45 0.79
N GLU A 253 -34.17 -43.27 1.48
CA GLU A 253 -35.62 -42.99 1.66
C GLU A 253 -35.96 -42.10 2.87
N GLU A 254 -35.07 -41.89 3.84
CA GLU A 254 -35.43 -41.14 5.06
C GLU A 254 -35.34 -39.60 4.93
N LEU A 255 -34.70 -39.08 3.87
CA LEU A 255 -34.57 -37.62 3.64
C LEU A 255 -35.74 -36.97 2.87
N ARG A 256 -36.80 -37.72 2.56
CA ARG A 256 -37.97 -37.21 1.82
C ARG A 256 -39.15 -36.76 2.69
N LEU A 257 -39.08 -36.86 4.02
CA LEU A 257 -40.21 -36.59 4.91
C LEU A 257 -39.92 -35.55 5.99
N SER A 258 -39.56 -34.33 5.60
CA SER A 258 -39.66 -33.16 6.50
C SER A 258 -39.58 -31.83 5.76
N ARG A 259 -40.40 -31.64 4.72
CA ARG A 259 -40.60 -30.31 4.11
C ARG A 259 -42.03 -30.13 3.63
N ASP A 260 -42.97 -30.24 4.56
CA ASP A 260 -44.31 -29.69 4.43
C ASP A 260 -44.66 -28.99 5.74
N GLU A 261 -45.39 -27.87 5.61
CA GLU A 261 -45.93 -26.98 6.65
C GLU A 261 -45.17 -25.67 6.89
N GLU A 262 -45.37 -24.70 5.97
CA GLU A 262 -45.91 -23.37 6.28
C GLU A 262 -46.10 -22.58 4.97
N ARG A 263 -47.16 -22.91 4.22
CA ARG A 263 -47.64 -22.12 3.08
C ARG A 263 -48.77 -21.21 3.56
N GLY A 264 -48.44 -19.95 3.82
CA GLY A 264 -49.41 -18.91 4.12
C GLY A 264 -50.27 -18.55 2.89
N PRO A 265 -51.49 -18.02 3.09
CA PRO A 265 -52.43 -17.75 2.01
C PRO A 265 -52.25 -16.34 1.42
N ASP A 266 -52.48 -16.26 0.12
CA ASP A 266 -53.02 -15.11 -0.62
C ASP A 266 -52.11 -13.89 -0.86
N GLU A 267 -51.24 -13.98 -1.86
CA GLU A 267 -50.90 -12.82 -2.69
C GLU A 267 -51.33 -13.11 -4.13
N ALA A 268 -52.17 -12.22 -4.66
CA ALA A 268 -52.72 -12.32 -6.00
C ALA A 268 -51.60 -12.15 -7.04
N GLU A 269 -51.30 -13.23 -7.76
CA GLU A 269 -50.44 -13.20 -8.94
C GLU A 269 -51.22 -12.48 -10.07
N ASP A 270 -50.82 -11.24 -10.36
CA ASP A 270 -51.19 -10.56 -11.60
C ASP A 270 -50.54 -11.34 -12.76
N GLU A 271 -51.36 -12.09 -13.51
CA GLU A 271 -50.96 -12.77 -14.73
C GLU A 271 -50.48 -11.74 -15.76
N VAL A 272 -49.15 -11.59 -15.87
CA VAL A 272 -48.53 -10.83 -16.95
C VAL A 272 -48.85 -11.54 -18.27
N PRO A 273 -49.47 -10.85 -19.25
CA PRO A 273 -49.82 -11.45 -20.54
C PRO A 273 -48.58 -12.04 -21.24
N ASN A 274 -48.67 -13.33 -21.57
CA ASN A 274 -47.60 -14.15 -22.13
C ASN A 274 -47.06 -13.67 -23.51
N ASP A 275 -47.67 -12.65 -24.12
CA ASP A 275 -47.28 -12.09 -25.42
C ASP A 275 -46.17 -11.03 -25.34
N GLU A 276 -45.83 -10.50 -24.15
CA GLU A 276 -44.78 -9.47 -24.02
C GLU A 276 -43.37 -10.07 -23.78
N MET A 277 -43.27 -11.35 -23.43
CA MET A 277 -42.00 -12.05 -23.22
C MET A 277 -41.41 -12.69 -24.50
N GLU A 278 -42.14 -12.69 -25.61
CA GLU A 278 -41.65 -13.29 -26.87
C GLU A 278 -40.61 -12.40 -27.57
N TRP A 279 -40.72 -11.06 -27.42
CA TRP A 279 -39.72 -10.11 -27.94
C TRP A 279 -38.37 -10.21 -27.22
N LEU A 280 -38.35 -10.52 -25.92
CA LEU A 280 -37.11 -10.72 -25.16
C LEU A 280 -36.37 -12.02 -25.52
N ARG A 281 -37.08 -13.05 -26.00
CA ARG A 281 -36.45 -14.31 -26.43
C ARG A 281 -35.86 -14.21 -27.82
N HIS A 282 -36.45 -13.42 -28.71
CA HIS A 282 -36.01 -13.33 -30.09
C HIS A 282 -34.71 -12.51 -30.28
N ASP A 283 -34.41 -11.58 -29.36
CA ASP A 283 -33.12 -10.85 -29.33
C ASP A 283 -32.02 -11.64 -28.61
N ALA A 284 -32.39 -12.52 -27.68
CA ALA A 284 -31.44 -13.36 -26.95
C ALA A 284 -30.84 -14.49 -27.81
N GLU A 285 -31.58 -15.00 -28.81
CA GLU A 285 -31.10 -16.06 -29.71
C GLU A 285 -30.22 -15.56 -30.88
N HIS A 286 -30.18 -14.24 -31.13
CA HIS A 286 -29.39 -13.64 -32.20
C HIS A 286 -28.26 -12.71 -31.74
N ALA A 287 -28.13 -12.46 -30.44
CA ALA A 287 -26.87 -12.00 -29.89
C ALA A 287 -25.87 -13.18 -29.97
N GLU A 288 -25.24 -13.35 -31.14
CA GLU A 288 -23.98 -14.09 -31.23
C GLU A 288 -23.11 -13.56 -30.11
N TYR A 289 -22.98 -14.36 -29.05
CA TYR A 289 -22.13 -14.06 -27.91
C TYR A 289 -20.72 -14.01 -28.49
N GLN A 290 -20.31 -12.82 -28.94
CA GLN A 290 -18.93 -12.52 -29.22
C GLN A 290 -18.26 -12.65 -27.87
N SER A 291 -17.76 -13.86 -27.60
CA SER A 291 -16.95 -14.17 -26.44
C SER A 291 -15.99 -13.00 -26.29
N ALA A 292 -16.14 -12.26 -25.19
CA ALA A 292 -15.41 -11.04 -24.94
C ALA A 292 -13.95 -11.30 -25.33
N PRO A 293 -13.33 -10.42 -26.15
CA PRO A 293 -12.01 -10.67 -26.70
C PRO A 293 -11.12 -11.13 -25.57
N ARG A 294 -10.65 -12.39 -25.67
CA ARG A 294 -9.83 -13.04 -24.66
C ARG A 294 -8.62 -12.13 -24.50
N LEU A 295 -8.62 -11.30 -23.45
CA LEU A 295 -7.53 -10.37 -23.18
C LEU A 295 -6.29 -11.24 -23.09
N GLU A 296 -5.45 -11.17 -24.12
CA GLU A 296 -4.21 -11.94 -24.16
C GLU A 296 -3.46 -11.59 -22.88
N ARG A 297 -3.15 -12.62 -22.08
CA ARG A 297 -2.45 -12.46 -20.81
C ARG A 297 -1.22 -11.60 -21.11
N PRO A 298 -1.09 -10.40 -20.50
CA PRO A 298 0.02 -9.51 -20.82
C PRO A 298 1.33 -10.28 -20.66
N GLU A 299 2.20 -10.24 -21.68
CA GLU A 299 3.50 -10.88 -21.60
C GLU A 299 4.26 -10.30 -20.40
N VAL A 300 4.39 -11.10 -19.34
CA VAL A 300 5.04 -10.68 -18.10
C VAL A 300 6.53 -10.58 -18.41
N LYS A 301 7.05 -9.34 -18.45
CA LYS A 301 8.49 -9.11 -18.63
C LYS A 301 9.28 -9.83 -17.54
N PRO A 302 10.45 -10.40 -17.85
CA PRO A 302 11.30 -10.99 -16.84
C PRO A 302 11.71 -9.94 -15.80
N LEU A 303 11.57 -10.30 -14.52
CA LEU A 303 11.93 -9.41 -13.41
C LEU A 303 13.44 -9.10 -13.43
N PRO A 304 13.85 -7.86 -13.08
CA PRO A 304 15.25 -7.55 -12.82
C PRO A 304 15.84 -8.52 -11.79
N GLU A 305 17.10 -8.95 -11.96
CA GLU A 305 17.72 -9.99 -11.13
C GLU A 305 17.63 -9.69 -9.62
N LYS A 306 17.81 -8.43 -9.22
CA LYS A 306 17.66 -8.01 -7.81
C LYS A 306 16.24 -8.19 -7.29
N THR A 307 15.25 -7.75 -8.06
CA THR A 307 13.84 -7.91 -7.72
C THR A 307 13.46 -9.38 -7.64
N LYS A 308 13.96 -10.21 -8.57
CA LYS A 308 13.76 -11.66 -8.53
C LYS A 308 14.30 -12.25 -7.23
N LYS A 309 15.53 -11.94 -6.83
CA LYS A 309 16.11 -12.43 -5.57
C LYS A 309 15.28 -12.06 -4.34
N VAL A 310 14.75 -10.83 -4.28
CA VAL A 310 13.87 -10.38 -3.17
C VAL A 310 12.57 -11.18 -3.18
N TYR A 311 11.95 -11.33 -4.34
CA TYR A 311 10.71 -12.10 -4.50
C TYR A 311 10.87 -13.54 -4.03
N GLU A 312 11.95 -14.22 -4.43
CA GLU A 312 12.25 -15.59 -4.01
C GLU A 312 12.40 -15.69 -2.48
N VAL A 313 13.09 -14.74 -1.83
CA VAL A 313 13.24 -14.73 -0.37
C VAL A 313 11.88 -14.63 0.35
N TYR A 314 10.98 -13.78 -0.15
CA TYR A 314 9.62 -13.70 0.40
C TYR A 314 8.85 -15.02 0.23
N LYS A 315 8.88 -15.60 -0.98
CA LYS A 315 8.18 -16.86 -1.29
C LYS A 315 8.74 -18.04 -0.49
N GLN A 316 10.05 -18.20 -0.41
CA GLN A 316 10.72 -19.25 0.37
C GLN A 316 10.53 -19.11 1.89
N SER A 317 10.10 -17.94 2.34
CA SER A 317 9.75 -17.70 3.73
C SER A 317 8.26 -17.93 4.02
N GLY A 318 7.46 -18.33 3.01
CA GLY A 318 6.04 -18.66 3.16
C GLY A 318 5.06 -17.50 2.94
N TRP A 319 5.48 -16.38 2.34
CA TRP A 319 4.60 -15.23 2.15
C TRP A 319 3.54 -15.49 1.07
N PRO A 320 2.29 -14.98 1.21
CA PRO A 320 1.63 -14.35 2.38
C PRO A 320 0.92 -15.29 3.37
N HIS A 321 1.19 -16.60 3.36
CA HIS A 321 0.47 -17.54 4.23
C HIS A 321 0.78 -17.32 5.72
N ASP A 322 -0.06 -17.89 6.59
CA ASP A 322 0.05 -17.69 8.05
C ASP A 322 1.30 -18.32 8.67
N HIS A 323 1.97 -19.24 7.97
CA HIS A 323 3.25 -19.81 8.37
C HIS A 323 4.46 -18.96 7.95
N PHE A 324 4.25 -17.71 7.51
CA PHE A 324 5.32 -16.82 7.08
C PHE A 324 6.35 -16.55 8.19
N ASP A 325 7.61 -16.91 7.95
CA ASP A 325 8.73 -16.65 8.86
C ASP A 325 9.34 -15.26 8.59
N ALA A 326 8.77 -14.25 9.25
CA ALA A 326 9.17 -12.86 9.08
C ALA A 326 10.62 -12.60 9.50
N GLU A 327 11.14 -13.30 10.51
CA GLU A 327 12.50 -13.08 11.01
C GLU A 327 13.56 -13.72 10.11
N LYS A 328 13.30 -14.94 9.60
CA LYS A 328 14.13 -15.54 8.55
C LYS A 328 14.15 -14.67 7.30
N CYS A 329 12.99 -14.23 6.83
CA CYS A 329 12.88 -13.35 5.68
C CYS A 329 13.66 -12.04 5.89
N ARG A 330 13.51 -11.40 7.06
CA ARG A 330 14.26 -10.19 7.44
C ARG A 330 15.76 -10.42 7.40
N ALA A 331 16.26 -11.51 7.97
CA ALA A 331 17.69 -11.81 8.01
C ALA A 331 18.28 -12.00 6.60
N GLU A 332 17.58 -12.75 5.75
CA GLU A 332 18.01 -12.99 4.35
C GLU A 332 17.98 -11.69 3.52
N LEU A 333 16.93 -10.88 3.65
CA LEU A 333 16.84 -9.58 2.97
C LEU A 333 17.94 -8.62 3.40
N ILE A 334 18.28 -8.56 4.70
CA ILE A 334 19.41 -7.76 5.19
C ILE A 334 20.74 -8.26 4.60
N SER A 335 20.92 -9.58 4.51
CA SER A 335 22.13 -10.16 3.91
C SER A 335 22.27 -9.77 2.43
N LEU A 336 21.18 -9.85 1.65
CA LEU A 336 21.14 -9.41 0.26
C LEU A 336 21.48 -7.91 0.13
N GLN A 337 20.94 -7.09 1.02
CA GLN A 337 21.19 -5.65 1.01
C GLN A 337 22.66 -5.33 1.34
N ASP A 338 23.24 -6.02 2.34
CA ASP A 338 24.66 -5.86 2.71
C ASP A 338 25.60 -6.27 1.56
N GLU A 339 25.27 -7.33 0.82
CA GLU A 339 26.00 -7.74 -0.40
C GLU A 339 25.98 -6.62 -1.46
N TRP A 340 24.80 -6.09 -1.78
CA TRP A 340 24.66 -5.04 -2.80
C TRP A 340 25.32 -3.73 -2.39
N ASP A 341 25.25 -3.36 -1.12
CA ASP A 341 25.95 -2.18 -0.61
C ASP A 341 27.47 -2.36 -0.67
N GLY A 342 27.98 -3.57 -0.45
CA GLY A 342 29.38 -3.93 -0.67
C GLY A 342 29.83 -3.72 -2.12
N VAL A 343 29.06 -4.25 -3.09
CA VAL A 343 29.33 -4.07 -4.53
C VAL A 343 29.30 -2.59 -4.91
N ARG A 344 28.24 -1.86 -4.50
CA ARG A 344 28.09 -0.43 -4.81
C ARG A 344 29.23 0.40 -4.23
N LYS A 345 29.67 0.09 -3.01
CA LYS A 345 30.81 0.77 -2.38
C LYS A 345 32.09 0.52 -3.17
N ALA A 346 32.37 -0.73 -3.55
CA ALA A 346 33.54 -1.08 -4.35
C ALA A 346 33.55 -0.36 -5.72
N GLU A 347 32.39 -0.27 -6.39
CA GLU A 347 32.27 0.48 -7.65
C GLU A 347 32.50 1.99 -7.45
N SER A 348 31.94 2.58 -6.39
CA SER A 348 32.13 3.99 -6.05
C SER A 348 33.60 4.31 -5.75
N ASP A 349 34.27 3.44 -4.99
CA ASP A 349 35.69 3.56 -4.66
C ASP A 349 36.55 3.42 -5.92
N ALA A 350 36.22 2.48 -6.81
CA ALA A 350 36.89 2.31 -8.10
C ALA A 350 36.71 3.54 -9.02
N LYS A 351 35.48 4.08 -9.13
CA LYS A 351 35.18 5.32 -9.87
C LYS A 351 35.95 6.52 -9.29
N SER A 352 36.00 6.63 -7.96
CA SER A 352 36.72 7.71 -7.27
C SER A 352 38.23 7.61 -7.48
N LYS A 353 38.79 6.39 -7.41
CA LYS A 353 40.20 6.13 -7.72
C LYS A 353 40.54 6.49 -9.16
N LYS A 354 39.73 6.04 -10.13
CA LYS A 354 39.90 6.37 -11.55
C LYS A 354 39.82 7.87 -11.80
N LYS A 355 38.84 8.58 -11.21
CA LYS A 355 38.69 10.04 -11.32
C LYS A 355 39.92 10.76 -10.76
N LYS A 356 40.48 10.28 -9.64
CA LYS A 356 41.71 10.82 -9.05
C LYS A 356 42.92 10.58 -9.96
N GLU A 357 43.08 9.39 -10.51
CA GLU A 357 44.14 9.07 -11.46
C GLU A 357 44.07 9.93 -12.72
N ASP A 358 42.86 10.09 -13.29
CA ASP A 358 42.63 10.93 -14.46
C ASP A 358 42.88 12.42 -14.17
N TYR A 359 42.56 12.89 -12.96
CA TYR A 359 42.90 14.24 -12.51
C TYR A 359 44.41 14.42 -12.41
N MET A 360 45.12 13.48 -11.77
CA MET A 360 46.58 13.55 -11.62
C MET A 360 47.31 13.56 -12.98
N LYS A 361 46.80 12.83 -13.99
CA LYS A 361 47.34 12.83 -15.36
C LYS A 361 47.19 14.16 -16.09
N ARG A 362 46.26 15.02 -15.67
CA ARG A 362 46.01 16.33 -16.30
C ARG A 362 46.82 17.48 -15.68
N LEU A 363 47.50 17.23 -14.56
CA LEU A 363 48.28 18.26 -13.87
C LEU A 363 49.62 18.50 -14.56
N THR A 364 50.08 19.75 -14.54
CA THR A 364 51.42 20.10 -15.00
C THR A 364 52.47 19.68 -13.95
N PRO A 365 53.75 19.51 -14.34
CA PRO A 365 54.83 19.19 -13.39
C PRO A 365 54.92 20.16 -12.20
N GLU A 366 54.73 21.46 -12.44
CA GLU A 366 54.74 22.49 -11.38
C GLU A 366 53.58 22.32 -10.38
N GLN A 367 52.39 21.96 -10.87
CA GLN A 367 51.24 21.65 -10.03
C GLN A 367 51.48 20.38 -9.20
N LEU A 368 52.09 19.36 -9.81
CA LEU A 368 52.46 18.11 -9.11
C LEU A 368 53.46 18.38 -7.98
N GLN A 369 54.50 19.17 -8.25
CA GLN A 369 55.49 19.58 -7.25
C GLN A 369 54.81 20.33 -6.09
N THR A 370 53.90 21.26 -6.39
CA THR A 370 53.14 22.01 -5.38
C THR A 370 52.30 21.07 -4.49
N ILE A 371 51.68 20.03 -5.06
CA ILE A 371 50.91 19.04 -4.30
C ILE A 371 51.83 18.21 -3.38
N GLU A 372 53.00 17.81 -3.86
CA GLU A 372 53.98 17.07 -3.05
C GLU A 372 54.54 17.90 -1.89
N GLU A 373 54.87 19.17 -2.12
CA GLU A 373 55.33 20.09 -1.08
C GLU A 373 54.26 20.30 -0.01
N ARG A 374 52.98 20.46 -0.41
CA ARG A 374 51.86 20.55 0.53
C ARG A 374 51.68 19.28 1.36
N LYS A 375 51.83 18.09 0.76
CA LYS A 375 51.76 16.82 1.51
C LYS A 375 52.84 16.75 2.59
N LYS A 376 54.09 17.10 2.25
CA LYS A 376 55.20 17.11 3.21
C LYS A 376 54.95 18.05 4.39
N LEU A 377 54.36 19.22 4.14
CA LEU A 377 54.02 20.17 5.20
C LEU A 377 52.92 19.64 6.14
N VAL A 378 51.90 18.95 5.60
CA VAL A 378 50.84 18.33 6.42
C VAL A 378 51.39 17.21 7.29
N ASP A 379 52.27 16.36 6.74
CA ASP A 379 52.89 15.27 7.50
C ASP A 379 53.77 15.79 8.64
N GLN A 380 54.44 16.93 8.45
CA GLN A 380 55.24 17.58 9.50
C GLN A 380 54.40 18.22 10.62
N GLN A 381 53.16 18.61 10.35
CA GLN A 381 52.26 19.20 11.36
C GLN A 381 51.53 18.17 12.22
N ASN A 382 51.49 16.90 11.78
CA ASN A 382 50.85 15.81 12.50
C ASN A 382 51.83 14.99 13.36
N LEU A 383 53.11 15.37 13.39
CA LEU A 383 54.17 14.87 14.26
C LEU A 383 54.37 15.83 15.43
#